data_AF-A0A1A9V9Y9-F1
#
_entry.id   AF-A0A1A9V9Y9-F1
#
_cell.length_a   1.000
_cell.length_b   1.000
_cell.length_c   1.000
_cell.angle_alpha   90.00
_cell.angle_beta   90.00
_cell.angle_gamma   90.00
#
_symmetry.space_group_name_H-M   'P 1'
#
loop_
_entity.id
_entity.type
_entity.pdbx_description
1 polymer ?
#
loop_
_entity_poly.entity_id
_entity_poly.type
_entity_poly.pdbx_seq_one_letter_code
_entity_poly.pdbx_strand_id
1 'polypeptide(L)'
;MLTKPVTITGLLLIIFMMSTLLSLCITNAEARPWDLYDEVSDLFQAMTLDEVPGAKETKEKEPKNFCRMPARKGVCRALIPRWSYDTQQKDCVEFKFGGCDGNDNNFPSYKACMAACKGIFKFCYVILKVIATISEEQDECRLEKSPVLMFLIMK
;
A
#
# COMPACT_ATOMS: atom_id res chain seq x y z
N MET A 1 -26.18 60.06 14.27
CA MET A 1 -25.54 58.91 13.61
C MET A 1 -25.79 59.03 12.11
N LEU A 2 -24.79 59.49 11.35
CA LEU A 2 -24.89 59.78 9.92
C LEU A 2 -24.15 58.69 9.13
N THR A 3 -24.87 57.65 8.70
CA THR A 3 -24.34 56.68 7.73
C THR A 3 -24.54 57.26 6.33
N LYS A 4 -23.46 57.71 5.67
CA LYS A 4 -23.53 58.17 4.27
C LYS A 4 -23.87 56.97 3.36
N PRO A 5 -24.76 57.13 2.36
CA PRO A 5 -25.12 56.02 1.46
C PRO A 5 -23.91 55.63 0.60
N VAL A 6 -23.62 54.34 0.54
CA VAL A 6 -22.61 53.80 -0.40
C VAL A 6 -23.17 54.00 -1.81
N THR A 7 -22.48 54.81 -2.62
CA THR A 7 -22.89 55.05 -4.01
C THR A 7 -22.55 53.83 -4.87
N ILE A 8 -23.40 53.49 -5.83
CA ILE A 8 -23.21 52.36 -6.76
C ILE A 8 -21.84 52.45 -7.46
N THR A 9 -21.38 53.69 -7.74
CA THR A 9 -20.05 53.97 -8.27
C THR A 9 -18.91 53.46 -7.37
N GLY A 10 -19.06 53.57 -6.05
CA GLY A 10 -18.10 53.04 -5.09
C GLY A 10 -18.06 51.51 -5.06
N LEU A 11 -19.23 50.86 -5.17
CA LEU A 11 -19.30 49.40 -5.21
C LEU A 11 -18.65 48.82 -6.48
N LEU A 12 -18.87 49.46 -7.63
CA LEU A 12 -18.26 49.05 -8.91
C LEU A 12 -16.73 49.22 -8.90
N LEU A 13 -16.21 50.29 -8.29
CA LEU A 13 -14.76 50.49 -8.12
C LEU A 13 -14.13 49.42 -7.21
N ILE A 14 -14.81 49.01 -6.14
CA ILE A 14 -14.35 47.95 -5.25
C ILE A 14 -14.30 46.60 -5.99
N ILE A 15 -15.34 46.28 -6.78
CA ILE A 15 -15.37 45.03 -7.56
C ILE A 15 -14.25 45.01 -8.61
N PHE A 16 -14.02 46.12 -9.32
CA PHE A 16 -12.92 46.22 -10.28
C PHE A 16 -11.56 46.05 -9.59
N MET A 17 -11.34 46.70 -8.45
CA MET A 17 -10.11 46.55 -7.66
C MET A 17 -9.90 45.10 -7.20
N MET A 18 -10.92 44.46 -6.63
CA MET A 18 -10.83 43.06 -6.20
C MET A 18 -10.57 42.10 -7.36
N SER A 19 -11.15 42.36 -8.53
CA SER A 19 -10.93 41.54 -9.74
C SER A 19 -9.49 41.68 -10.24
N THR A 20 -8.96 42.90 -10.30
CA THR A 20 -7.56 43.14 -10.71
C THR A 20 -6.55 42.53 -9.73
N LEU A 21 -6.82 42.63 -8.42
CA LEU A 21 -5.98 42.01 -7.38
C LEU A 21 -5.98 40.49 -7.48
N LEU A 22 -7.15 39.88 -7.74
CA LEU A 22 -7.25 38.44 -7.94
C LEU A 22 -6.48 37.99 -9.20
N SER A 23 -6.56 38.75 -10.29
CA SER A 23 -5.78 38.46 -11.50
C SER A 23 -4.26 38.59 -11.25
N LEU A 24 -3.80 39.61 -10.52
CA LEU A 24 -2.40 39.77 -10.11
C LEU A 24 -1.92 38.62 -9.20
N CYS A 25 -2.78 38.10 -8.32
CA CYS A 25 -2.46 36.93 -7.50
C CYS A 25 -2.30 35.65 -8.32
N ILE A 26 -3.07 35.49 -9.40
CA ILE A 26 -3.00 34.30 -10.25
C ILE A 26 -1.80 34.36 -11.20
N THR A 27 -1.41 35.53 -11.70
CA THR A 27 -0.25 35.68 -12.61
C THR A 27 1.11 35.67 -11.90
N ASN A 28 1.15 35.87 -10.58
CA ASN A 28 2.39 35.77 -9.80
C ASN A 28 2.71 34.33 -9.34
N ALA A 29 1.90 33.34 -9.74
CA ALA A 29 2.15 31.93 -9.45
C ALA A 29 2.96 31.26 -10.58
N GLU A 30 4.13 31.82 -10.90
CA GLU A 30 5.17 31.10 -11.64
C GLU A 30 6.17 30.52 -10.64
N ALA A 31 5.73 29.48 -9.92
CA ALA A 31 6.62 28.56 -9.23
C ALA A 31 6.18 27.15 -9.63
N ARG A 32 6.75 26.63 -10.71
CA ARG A 32 6.59 25.22 -11.08
C ARG A 32 7.51 24.40 -10.18
N PRO A 33 7.00 23.41 -9.41
CA PRO A 33 7.79 22.60 -8.48
C PRO A 33 8.77 21.57 -9.08
N TRP A 34 9.28 21.76 -10.31
CA TRP A 34 10.11 20.76 -11.00
C TRP A 34 11.60 21.09 -11.07
N ASP A 35 12.03 22.27 -10.61
CA ASP A 35 13.45 22.67 -10.61
C ASP A 35 14.30 21.96 -9.52
N LEU A 36 13.73 20.96 -8.83
CA LEU A 36 14.45 20.09 -7.90
C LEU A 36 14.57 18.64 -8.43
N TYR A 37 14.53 18.46 -9.74
CA TYR A 37 14.73 17.14 -10.35
C TYR A 37 15.99 17.04 -11.21
N ASP A 38 16.59 18.16 -11.61
CA ASP A 38 17.80 18.16 -12.44
C ASP A 38 19.09 17.89 -11.64
N GLU A 39 19.20 18.31 -10.38
CA GLU A 39 20.40 18.00 -9.55
C GLU A 39 20.45 16.52 -9.08
N VAL A 40 19.32 15.82 -9.11
CA VAL A 40 19.20 14.45 -8.58
C VAL A 40 19.56 13.41 -9.64
N SER A 41 19.42 13.74 -10.92
CA SER A 41 19.76 12.84 -12.04
C SER A 41 21.26 12.69 -12.22
N ASP A 42 22.02 13.78 -12.08
CA ASP A 42 23.48 13.75 -12.20
C ASP A 42 24.16 13.03 -11.03
N LEU A 43 23.52 13.03 -9.85
CA LEU A 43 23.96 12.25 -8.71
C LEU A 43 23.77 10.74 -8.92
N PHE A 44 22.72 10.33 -9.64
CA PHE A 44 22.45 8.93 -9.96
C PHE A 44 23.44 8.34 -10.98
N GLN A 45 23.99 9.18 -11.88
CA GLN A 45 24.97 8.74 -12.88
C GLN A 45 26.42 8.70 -12.38
N ALA A 46 26.73 9.38 -11.27
CA ALA A 46 28.05 9.30 -10.62
C ALA A 46 28.21 8.10 -9.67
N MET A 47 27.12 7.39 -9.35
CA MET A 47 27.17 6.16 -8.56
C MET A 47 27.43 4.96 -9.47
N THR A 48 28.67 4.81 -9.94
CA THR A 48 29.11 3.56 -10.58
C THR A 48 29.11 2.43 -9.55
N LEU A 49 28.30 1.39 -9.78
CA LEU A 49 28.04 0.23 -8.92
C LEU A 49 29.23 -0.74 -8.77
N ASP A 50 30.47 -0.31 -9.01
CA ASP A 50 31.62 -1.21 -9.09
C ASP A 50 32.56 -1.16 -7.87
N GLU A 51 32.34 -0.27 -6.89
CA GLU A 51 33.27 -0.12 -5.74
C GLU A 51 32.61 -0.13 -4.35
N VAL A 52 31.56 -0.93 -4.13
CA VAL A 52 31.12 -1.22 -2.75
C VAL A 52 31.36 -2.69 -2.38
N PRO A 53 32.56 -3.03 -1.86
CA PRO A 53 32.76 -4.30 -1.18
C PRO A 53 31.97 -4.26 0.13
N GLY A 54 30.79 -4.89 0.15
CA GLY A 54 30.02 -5.11 1.37
C GLY A 54 28.71 -4.33 1.51
N ALA A 55 28.18 -3.72 0.45
CA ALA A 55 26.78 -3.31 0.43
C ALA A 55 25.89 -4.55 0.42
N LYS A 56 25.46 -5.00 1.60
CA LYS A 56 24.35 -5.94 1.71
C LYS A 56 23.12 -5.20 1.22
N GLU A 57 22.62 -5.59 0.04
CA GLU A 57 21.30 -5.25 -0.45
C GLU A 57 20.30 -5.41 0.71
N THR A 58 19.82 -4.30 1.25
CA THR A 58 18.58 -4.36 2.03
C THR A 58 17.49 -4.44 0.99
N LYS A 59 17.22 -5.67 0.53
CA LYS A 59 16.02 -5.99 -0.24
C LYS A 59 14.84 -5.36 0.50
N GLU A 60 14.28 -4.29 -0.05
CA GLU A 60 12.89 -3.96 0.20
C GLU A 60 12.12 -5.27 0.03
N LYS A 61 11.32 -5.62 1.03
CA LYS A 61 10.54 -6.86 1.02
C LYS A 61 9.56 -6.77 -0.15
N GLU A 62 10.02 -7.18 -1.33
CA GLU A 62 9.21 -7.68 -2.41
C GLU A 62 8.07 -8.50 -1.79
N PRO A 63 6.81 -8.27 -2.18
CA PRO A 63 5.69 -9.03 -1.66
C PRO A 63 6.06 -10.51 -1.77
N LYS A 64 5.92 -11.24 -0.64
CA LYS A 64 6.33 -12.64 -0.52
C LYS A 64 5.45 -13.52 -1.40
N ASN A 65 5.71 -13.49 -2.70
CA ASN A 65 4.92 -14.15 -3.73
C ASN A 65 4.88 -15.66 -3.51
N PHE A 66 5.93 -16.23 -2.91
CA PHE A 66 5.99 -17.65 -2.56
C PHE A 66 4.88 -18.10 -1.61
N CYS A 67 4.47 -17.28 -0.64
CA CYS A 67 3.39 -17.65 0.28
C CYS A 67 2.02 -17.77 -0.39
N ARG A 68 1.87 -17.31 -1.64
CA ARG A 68 0.65 -17.47 -2.45
C ARG A 68 0.71 -18.67 -3.38
N MET A 69 1.85 -19.35 -3.46
CA MET A 69 2.00 -20.55 -4.29
C MET A 69 1.31 -21.74 -3.61
N PRO A 70 0.78 -22.72 -4.37
CA PRO A 70 0.25 -23.94 -3.79
C PRO A 70 1.35 -24.80 -3.15
N ALA A 71 1.01 -25.61 -2.15
CA ALA A 71 1.93 -26.59 -1.59
C ALA A 71 2.40 -27.58 -2.68
N ARG A 72 3.71 -27.80 -2.80
CA ARG A 72 4.29 -28.68 -3.83
C ARG A 72 5.00 -29.87 -3.19
N LYS A 73 4.44 -31.07 -3.38
CA LYS A 73 5.06 -32.33 -2.97
C LYS A 73 6.36 -32.63 -3.72
N GLY A 74 6.43 -32.32 -5.02
CA GLY A 74 7.54 -32.66 -5.90
C GLY A 74 7.51 -34.12 -6.37
N VAL A 75 8.51 -34.52 -7.17
CA VAL A 75 8.53 -35.83 -7.86
C VAL A 75 9.03 -36.98 -6.98
N CYS A 76 9.80 -36.68 -5.94
CA CYS A 76 10.31 -37.66 -5.00
C CYS A 76 9.20 -38.22 -4.09
N ARG A 77 9.44 -39.38 -3.46
CA ARG A 77 8.44 -40.17 -2.73
C ARG A 77 8.66 -40.26 -1.22
N ALA A 78 9.51 -39.41 -0.65
CA ALA A 78 9.62 -39.32 0.81
C ALA A 78 8.32 -38.76 1.42
N LEU A 79 8.10 -38.98 2.72
CA LEU A 79 6.95 -38.48 3.47
C LEU A 79 7.42 -37.51 4.56
N ILE A 80 8.04 -36.42 4.14
CA ILE A 80 8.62 -35.44 5.06
C ILE A 80 7.52 -34.46 5.49
N PRO A 81 7.15 -34.39 6.78
CA PRO A 81 6.17 -33.41 7.25
C PRO A 81 6.74 -31.99 7.10
N ARG A 82 5.99 -31.13 6.42
CA ARG A 82 6.33 -29.72 6.18
C ARG A 82 5.08 -28.87 6.31
N TRP A 83 5.26 -27.56 6.40
CA TRP A 83 4.17 -26.60 6.53
C TRP A 83 4.13 -25.70 5.29
N SER A 84 2.95 -25.39 4.80
CA SER A 84 2.72 -24.44 3.71
C SER A 84 1.64 -23.45 4.11
N TYR A 85 1.77 -22.20 3.71
CA TYR A 85 0.74 -21.19 3.94
C TYR A 85 -0.43 -21.38 2.98
N ASP A 86 -1.61 -21.55 3.54
CA ASP A 86 -2.87 -21.56 2.82
C ASP A 86 -3.47 -20.14 2.87
N THR A 87 -3.55 -19.50 1.71
CA THR A 87 -4.08 -18.13 1.60
C THR A 87 -5.59 -18.02 1.82
N GLN A 88 -6.34 -19.11 1.62
CA GLN A 88 -7.78 -19.16 1.88
C GLN A 88 -8.04 -19.24 3.38
N GLN A 89 -7.33 -20.13 4.06
CA GLN A 89 -7.40 -20.28 5.52
C GLN A 89 -6.66 -19.17 6.27
N LYS A 90 -5.80 -18.42 5.55
CA LYS A 90 -4.86 -17.43 6.10
C LYS A 90 -3.95 -18.02 7.19
N ASP A 91 -3.69 -19.32 7.10
CA ASP A 91 -2.98 -20.09 8.12
C ASP A 91 -2.01 -21.09 7.48
N CYS A 92 -1.09 -21.62 8.27
CA CYS A 92 -0.16 -22.64 7.84
C CYS A 92 -0.72 -24.04 8.07
N VAL A 93 -0.77 -24.84 7.00
CA VAL A 93 -1.24 -26.23 7.01
C VAL A 93 -0.08 -27.21 6.82
N GLU A 94 -0.15 -28.37 7.48
CA GLU A 94 0.83 -29.43 7.27
C GLU A 94 0.58 -30.16 5.94
N PHE A 95 1.64 -30.47 5.20
CA PHE A 95 1.60 -31.34 4.02
C PHE A 95 2.82 -32.27 3.99
N LYS A 96 2.75 -33.32 3.16
CA LYS A 96 3.87 -34.27 2.97
C LYS A 96 4.71 -33.87 1.77
N PHE A 97 5.94 -33.43 2.03
CA PHE A 97 6.93 -33.11 1.00
C PHE A 97 7.68 -34.37 0.55
N GLY A 98 7.80 -34.53 -0.76
CA GLY A 98 8.43 -35.67 -1.42
C GLY A 98 9.95 -35.74 -1.27
N GLY A 99 10.60 -34.64 -0.86
CA GLY A 99 12.04 -34.56 -0.61
C GLY A 99 12.85 -33.87 -1.72
N CYS A 100 12.25 -33.62 -2.90
CA CYS A 100 12.86 -32.86 -3.98
C CYS A 100 11.78 -32.10 -4.77
N ASP A 101 12.17 -31.16 -5.65
CA ASP A 101 11.28 -30.38 -6.52
C ASP A 101 10.10 -29.70 -5.79
N GLY A 102 10.34 -29.23 -4.57
CA GLY A 102 9.42 -28.36 -3.84
C GLY A 102 9.42 -26.94 -4.42
N ASN A 103 8.54 -26.09 -3.89
CA ASN A 103 8.64 -24.65 -4.05
C ASN A 103 8.87 -24.00 -2.68
N ASP A 104 8.96 -22.67 -2.67
CA ASP A 104 9.29 -21.89 -1.48
C ASP A 104 8.14 -21.78 -0.45
N ASN A 105 6.92 -22.23 -0.79
CA ASN A 105 5.85 -22.40 0.19
C ASN A 105 6.00 -23.72 0.97
N ASN A 106 7.15 -23.91 1.59
CA ASN A 106 7.56 -25.15 2.25
C ASN A 106 8.47 -24.83 3.44
N PHE A 107 7.93 -25.00 4.64
CA PHE A 107 8.59 -24.62 5.89
C PHE A 107 8.78 -25.82 6.82
N PRO A 108 9.83 -25.84 7.63
CA PRO A 108 10.11 -26.94 8.55
C PRO A 108 9.17 -26.95 9.78
N SER A 109 8.52 -25.83 10.09
CA SER A 109 7.61 -25.71 11.23
C SER A 109 6.50 -24.70 10.97
N TYR A 110 5.39 -24.85 11.68
CA TYR A 110 4.28 -23.91 11.70
C TYR A 110 4.74 -22.48 12.04
N LYS A 111 5.60 -22.33 13.07
CA LYS A 111 6.14 -21.02 13.49
C LYS A 111 6.95 -20.34 12.39
N ALA A 112 7.79 -21.10 11.66
CA ALA A 112 8.56 -20.56 10.55
C ALA A 112 7.65 -20.11 9.40
N CYS A 113 6.64 -20.92 9.06
CA CYS A 113 5.63 -20.58 8.06
C CYS A 113 4.87 -19.30 8.43
N MET A 114 4.36 -19.19 9.66
CA MET A 114 3.61 -18.01 10.09
C MET A 114 4.48 -16.76 10.16
N ALA A 115 5.73 -16.87 10.64
CA ALA A 115 6.68 -15.76 10.62
C ALA A 115 7.00 -15.30 9.19
N ALA A 116 7.02 -16.22 8.23
CA ALA A 116 7.21 -15.90 6.83
C ALA A 116 5.96 -15.24 6.23
N CYS A 117 4.77 -15.83 6.38
CA CYS A 117 3.63 -15.48 5.52
C CYS A 117 2.54 -14.64 6.20
N LYS A 118 2.38 -14.67 7.54
CA LYS A 118 1.35 -13.90 8.25
C LYS A 118 1.44 -12.38 8.00
N GLY A 119 2.65 -11.89 7.71
CA GLY A 119 2.92 -10.48 7.40
C GLY A 119 2.40 -10.00 6.04
N ILE A 120 1.93 -10.88 5.16
CA ILE A 120 1.38 -10.51 3.83
C ILE A 120 0.11 -9.67 3.96
N PHE A 121 -0.58 -9.79 5.09
CA PHE A 121 -1.76 -9.01 5.42
C PHE A 121 -1.50 -7.87 6.41
N LYS A 122 -0.23 -7.50 6.68
CA LYS A 122 0.08 -6.34 7.54
C LYS A 122 -0.47 -5.02 6.97
N PHE A 123 -0.76 -4.96 5.68
CA PHE A 123 -1.45 -3.81 5.09
C PHE A 123 -2.95 -3.75 5.42
N CYS A 124 -3.56 -4.82 5.90
CA CYS A 124 -4.89 -4.77 6.50
C CYS A 124 -4.83 -4.13 7.91
N TYR A 125 -3.71 -4.30 8.62
CA TYR A 125 -3.52 -3.87 10.02
C TYR A 125 -3.25 -2.37 10.22
N VAL A 126 -2.64 -1.67 9.25
CA VAL A 126 -2.35 -0.23 9.42
C VAL A 126 -3.63 0.61 9.33
N ILE A 127 -4.57 0.23 8.47
CA ILE A 127 -5.87 0.89 8.39
C ILE A 127 -6.72 0.57 9.63
N LEU A 128 -6.64 -0.66 10.16
CA LEU A 128 -7.33 -1.08 11.39
C LEU A 128 -6.97 -0.27 12.65
N LYS A 129 -5.74 0.26 12.80
CA LYS A 129 -5.40 1.13 13.95
C LYS A 129 -6.06 2.51 13.92
N VAL A 130 -6.40 3.01 12.72
CA VAL A 130 -7.06 4.31 12.56
C VAL A 130 -8.57 4.20 12.81
N ILE A 131 -9.15 3.04 12.52
CA ILE A 131 -10.59 2.80 12.68
C ILE A 131 -10.91 2.30 14.11
N ALA A 132 -9.98 1.59 14.77
CA ALA A 132 -10.20 0.98 16.09
C ALA A 132 -10.28 1.95 17.30
N THR A 133 -10.27 3.28 17.11
CA THR A 133 -10.72 4.20 18.17
C THR A 133 -12.25 4.30 18.23
N ILE A 134 -12.97 3.59 17.36
CA ILE A 134 -14.43 3.57 17.30
C ILE A 134 -14.89 2.09 17.36
N SER A 135 -15.30 1.66 18.56
CA SER A 135 -16.04 0.43 18.91
C SER A 135 -15.37 -0.96 18.72
N GLU A 136 -15.50 -1.76 19.79
CA GLU A 136 -15.07 -3.17 19.95
C GLU A 136 -15.84 -4.16 19.05
N GLU A 137 -15.15 -5.27 18.73
CA GLU A 137 -15.67 -6.59 18.33
C GLU A 137 -16.40 -6.74 16.97
N GLN A 138 -15.67 -7.19 15.93
CA GLN A 138 -15.78 -8.56 15.40
C GLN A 138 -14.71 -8.80 14.31
N ASP A 139 -13.86 -9.80 14.52
CA ASP A 139 -12.95 -10.34 13.52
C ASP A 139 -13.72 -11.04 12.37
N GLU A 140 -13.85 -10.42 11.19
CA GLU A 140 -14.08 -11.19 9.94
C GLU A 140 -13.72 -10.40 8.66
N CYS A 141 -12.48 -10.55 8.17
CA CYS A 141 -12.19 -10.25 6.75
C CYS A 141 -12.61 -11.45 5.88
N ARG A 142 -13.91 -11.60 5.61
CA ARG A 142 -14.46 -12.48 4.57
C ARG A 142 -14.86 -11.64 3.35
N LEU A 143 -14.02 -11.60 2.32
CA LEU A 143 -14.48 -11.28 0.97
C LEU A 143 -14.93 -12.58 0.30
N GLU A 144 -16.02 -13.17 0.80
CA GLU A 144 -16.82 -14.11 0.01
C GLU A 144 -18.15 -13.43 -0.31
N LYS A 145 -18.45 -13.46 -1.60
CA LYS A 145 -19.62 -12.86 -2.26
C LYS A 145 -20.91 -13.23 -1.52
N SER A 146 -21.47 -12.30 -0.73
CA SER A 146 -22.79 -12.49 -0.13
C SER A 146 -23.88 -12.23 -1.17
N PRO A 147 -24.77 -13.21 -1.47
CA PRO A 147 -25.90 -13.01 -2.37
C PRO A 147 -26.92 -12.00 -1.85
N VAL A 148 -26.83 -11.61 -0.57
CA VAL A 148 -27.71 -10.61 0.06
C VAL A 148 -27.47 -9.21 -0.51
N LEU A 149 -26.23 -8.89 -0.92
CA LEU A 149 -25.89 -7.57 -1.47
C LEU A 149 -26.37 -7.38 -2.93
N MET A 150 -26.64 -8.46 -3.67
CA MET A 150 -27.25 -8.36 -5.01
C MET A 150 -28.72 -7.92 -4.96
N PHE A 151 -29.44 -8.22 -3.88
CA PHE A 151 -30.87 -7.89 -3.75
C PHE A 151 -31.15 -6.45 -3.29
N LEU A 152 -30.16 -5.77 -2.70
CA LEU A 152 -30.33 -4.40 -2.16
C LEU A 152 -30.02 -3.28 -3.17
N ILE A 153 -29.61 -3.61 -4.39
CA ILE A 153 -29.27 -2.63 -5.45
C ILE A 153 -30.32 -2.66 -6.60
N MET A 154 -31.27 -3.60 -6.58
CA MET A 154 -32.34 -3.71 -7.58
C MET A 154 -33.73 -3.32 -7.04
N LYS A 155 -33.80 -2.41 -6.06
CA LYS A 155 -35.08 -1.87 -5.59
C LYS A 155 -34.96 -0.39 -5.27
#